data_AF-A0AAU0N2T2-F1
#
_entry.id   AF-A0AAU0N2T2-F1
#
_cell.length_a   1.000
_cell.length_b   1.000
_cell.length_c   1.000
_cell.angle_alpha   90.00
_cell.angle_beta   90.00
_cell.angle_gamma   90.00
#
_symmetry.space_group_name_H-M   'P 1'
#
loop_
_entity.id
_entity.type
_entity.pdbx_description
1 polymer ?
#
loop_
_entity_poly.entity_id
_entity_poly.type
_entity_poly.pdbx_seq_one_letter_code
_entity_poly.pdbx_strand_id
1 'polypeptide(L)'
;MSFSDREKQLIRAAFAWGQITQKEGYTLSDLEIEKSVLFRRLLAGRPPLAFPPPLRHGFPWYEVIEGRNEHVVNASEASPEHSIIAPGSKPGDTCILIDGAFWRVAETLREREEYIVEWGEYPMQWRLQKQWEVNYEMTQQLHNFRKENPDANVNLASRNGQREYSEFRVDDDQTVWLSEWHLTRIGLPGWVWVGLEVDPEPSVHSLAPLCQDQLGPLVLGVAGAERGAGWLRIEQVGCEARYIKLGDELGYKTLIASAMTEFERLLHGIAGDYLEVMDCRDGELLRCYRVPMQLAPLEQFDLGDVNYDLVPENAYAG
;
A
#
# COMPACT_ATOMS: atom_id res chain seq x y z
N MET A 1 37.49 20.45 -10.47
CA MET A 1 36.46 20.98 -9.56
C MET A 1 35.69 19.79 -9.01
N SER A 2 35.52 19.68 -7.70
CA SER A 2 34.72 18.63 -7.07
C SER A 2 33.34 19.21 -6.77
N PHE A 3 32.28 18.59 -7.27
CA PHE A 3 30.92 18.96 -6.90
C PHE A 3 30.70 18.67 -5.41
N SER A 4 29.94 19.55 -4.74
CA SER A 4 29.37 19.26 -3.43
C SER A 4 28.36 18.12 -3.53
N ASP A 5 28.08 17.44 -2.42
CA ASP A 5 27.13 16.32 -2.43
C ASP A 5 25.71 16.77 -2.79
N ARG A 6 25.34 18.00 -2.43
CA ARG A 6 24.08 18.62 -2.87
C ARG A 6 24.03 18.82 -4.39
N GLU A 7 25.11 19.29 -5.00
CA GLU A 7 25.20 19.46 -6.46
C GLU A 7 25.15 18.10 -7.18
N LYS A 8 25.84 17.07 -6.64
CA LYS A 8 25.75 15.70 -7.18
C LYS A 8 24.32 15.16 -7.12
N GLN A 9 23.61 15.40 -6.01
CA GLN A 9 22.22 14.97 -5.84
C GLN A 9 21.28 15.68 -6.81
N LEU A 10 21.43 16.99 -6.99
CA LEU A 10 20.68 17.77 -7.99
C LEU A 10 20.92 17.23 -9.40
N ILE A 11 22.17 16.96 -9.77
CA ILE A 11 22.52 16.41 -11.09
C ILE A 11 21.89 15.03 -11.30
N ARG A 12 21.97 14.13 -10.30
CA ARG A 12 21.35 12.80 -10.37
C ARG A 12 19.83 12.87 -10.51
N ALA A 13 19.17 13.69 -9.69
CA ALA A 13 17.73 13.87 -9.74
C ALA A 13 17.26 14.44 -11.09
N ALA A 14 17.96 15.45 -11.62
CA ALA A 14 17.65 16.05 -12.91
C ALA A 14 17.84 15.05 -14.06
N PHE A 15 18.91 14.25 -14.00
CA PHE A 15 19.18 13.22 -15.01
C PHE A 15 18.10 12.12 -14.99
N ALA A 16 17.79 11.55 -13.82
CA ALA A 16 16.78 10.52 -13.67
C ALA A 16 15.39 11.02 -14.10
N TRP A 17 15.02 12.24 -13.69
CA TRP A 17 13.77 12.85 -14.11
C TRP A 17 13.71 13.05 -15.63
N GLY A 18 14.78 13.55 -16.24
CA GLY A 18 14.87 13.76 -17.69
C GLY A 18 14.70 12.46 -18.50
N GLN A 19 15.28 11.36 -18.00
CA GLN A 19 15.10 10.04 -18.61
C GLN A 19 13.64 9.57 -18.56
N ILE A 20 12.98 9.73 -17.41
CA ILE A 20 11.57 9.35 -17.25
C ILE A 20 10.68 10.20 -18.17
N THR A 21 10.85 11.53 -18.19
CA THR A 21 10.04 12.40 -19.05
C THR A 21 10.23 12.11 -20.53
N GLN A 22 11.46 11.78 -20.94
CA GLN A 22 11.76 11.39 -22.32
C GLN A 22 11.08 10.07 -22.69
N LYS A 23 11.10 9.08 -21.79
CA LYS A 23 10.45 7.78 -21.99
C LYS A 23 8.93 7.94 -22.15
N GLU A 24 8.32 8.76 -21.29
CA GLU A 24 6.87 9.01 -21.31
C GLU A 24 6.44 10.01 -22.41
N GLY A 25 7.38 10.60 -23.14
CA GLY A 25 7.10 11.52 -24.26
C GLY A 25 6.65 12.92 -23.85
N TYR A 26 6.91 13.35 -22.62
CA TYR A 26 6.55 14.69 -22.15
C TYR A 26 7.67 15.70 -22.40
N THR A 27 7.33 16.83 -23.03
CA THR A 27 8.17 18.04 -23.05
C THR A 27 7.58 19.05 -22.07
N LEU A 28 8.27 19.29 -20.95
CA LEU A 28 7.81 20.16 -19.88
C LEU A 28 8.59 21.48 -19.88
N SER A 29 7.90 22.57 -19.62
CA SER A 29 8.47 23.90 -19.38
C SER A 29 9.16 23.96 -18.02
N ASP A 30 10.09 24.91 -17.83
CA ASP A 30 10.82 25.10 -16.56
C ASP A 30 9.90 25.19 -15.33
N LEU A 31 8.73 25.83 -15.48
CA LEU A 31 7.72 25.95 -14.44
C LEU A 31 7.08 24.60 -14.04
N GLU A 32 6.94 23.69 -15.00
CA GLU A 32 6.42 22.33 -14.76
C GLU A 32 7.47 21.44 -14.08
N ILE A 33 8.76 21.68 -14.35
CA ILE A 33 9.86 21.02 -13.63
C ILE A 33 9.86 21.41 -12.16
N GLU A 34 9.74 22.71 -11.86
CA GLU A 34 9.70 23.21 -10.47
C GLU A 34 8.52 22.66 -9.67
N LYS A 35 7.37 22.45 -10.33
CA LYS A 35 6.15 21.91 -9.69
C LYS A 35 6.11 20.39 -9.66
N SER A 36 7.00 19.71 -10.38
CA SER A 36 7.05 18.25 -10.48
C SER A 36 7.23 17.62 -9.10
N VAL A 37 6.19 16.90 -8.64
CA VAL A 37 6.24 16.15 -7.38
C VAL A 37 7.28 15.03 -7.47
N LEU A 38 7.41 14.42 -8.65
CA LEU A 38 8.45 13.42 -8.95
C LEU A 38 9.86 14.01 -8.82
N PHE A 39 10.09 15.22 -9.35
CA PHE A 39 11.40 15.86 -9.23
C PHE A 39 11.73 16.20 -7.77
N ARG A 40 10.76 16.75 -7.02
CA ARG A 40 10.95 17.00 -5.57
C ARG A 40 11.25 15.72 -4.79
N ARG A 41 10.61 14.61 -5.14
CA ARG A 41 10.88 13.29 -4.56
C ARG A 41 12.33 12.85 -4.82
N LEU A 42 12.78 12.92 -6.07
CA LEU A 42 14.16 12.60 -6.45
C LEU A 42 15.18 13.51 -5.74
N LEU A 43 14.87 14.80 -5.59
CA LEU A 43 15.70 15.73 -4.84
C LEU A 43 15.79 15.41 -3.34
N ALA A 44 14.75 14.80 -2.77
CA ALA A 44 14.78 14.29 -1.39
C ALA A 44 15.60 12.99 -1.27
N GLY A 45 16.18 12.48 -2.37
CA GLY A 45 16.89 11.20 -2.39
C GLY A 45 15.96 9.99 -2.46
N ARG A 46 14.66 10.20 -2.65
CA ARG A 46 13.70 9.11 -2.81
C ARG A 46 13.64 8.69 -4.28
N PRO A 47 13.85 7.41 -4.60
CA PRO A 47 13.73 6.92 -5.97
C PRO A 47 12.29 7.06 -6.45
N PRO A 48 12.05 7.11 -7.77
CA PRO A 48 10.70 7.19 -8.28
C PRO A 48 9.94 5.87 -7.94
N LEU A 49 8.60 5.84 -8.05
CA LEU A 49 7.83 4.61 -7.79
C LEU A 49 7.72 3.70 -9.03
N ALA A 50 7.53 2.40 -8.81
CA ALA A 50 7.50 1.38 -9.87
C ALA A 50 6.33 1.60 -10.83
N PHE A 51 5.20 2.02 -10.27
CA PHE A 51 4.03 2.44 -11.02
C PHE A 51 3.62 3.85 -10.63
N PRO A 52 2.81 4.53 -11.46
CA PRO A 52 2.24 5.81 -11.07
C PRO A 52 1.47 5.67 -9.75
N PRO A 53 1.74 6.52 -8.73
CA PRO A 53 0.96 6.49 -7.50
C PRO A 53 -0.51 6.87 -7.77
N PRO A 54 -1.43 6.55 -6.84
CA PRO A 54 -2.75 7.15 -6.81
C PRO A 54 -2.68 8.67 -6.90
N LEU A 55 -3.74 9.26 -7.42
CA LEU A 55 -3.91 10.71 -7.38
C LEU A 55 -4.83 11.07 -6.22
N ARG A 56 -4.44 12.09 -5.46
CA ARG A 56 -5.30 12.78 -4.49
C ARG A 56 -5.56 14.18 -5.02
N HIS A 57 -6.79 14.43 -5.45
CA HIS A 57 -7.21 15.69 -6.08
C HIS A 57 -6.31 16.10 -7.26
N GLY A 58 -5.86 15.13 -8.06
CA GLY A 58 -5.00 15.35 -9.22
C GLY A 58 -3.50 15.40 -8.93
N PHE A 59 -3.07 15.25 -7.68
CA PHE A 59 -1.64 15.21 -7.31
C PHE A 59 -1.19 13.80 -6.94
N PRO A 60 0.02 13.37 -7.35
CA PRO A 60 0.63 12.12 -6.92
C PRO A 60 0.60 11.94 -5.39
N TRP A 61 -0.06 10.89 -4.93
CA TRP A 61 -0.23 10.57 -3.53
C TRP A 61 0.79 9.50 -3.13
N TYR A 62 2.03 9.90 -2.85
CA TYR A 62 3.08 8.96 -2.44
C TYR A 62 2.82 8.37 -1.05
N GLU A 63 2.27 9.18 -0.14
CA GLU A 63 2.04 8.79 1.26
C GLU A 63 1.07 7.61 1.42
N VAL A 64 0.09 7.41 0.53
CA VAL A 64 -0.83 6.26 0.62
C VAL A 64 -0.16 4.93 0.28
N ILE A 65 0.97 4.99 -0.41
CA ILE A 65 1.80 3.83 -0.73
C ILE A 65 2.86 3.63 0.36
N GLU A 66 3.60 4.69 0.68
CA GLU A 66 4.75 4.61 1.59
C GLU A 66 4.36 4.61 3.07
N GLY A 67 3.19 5.15 3.39
CA GLY A 67 2.70 5.28 4.76
C GLY A 67 1.79 4.14 5.19
N ARG A 68 1.60 4.06 6.52
CA ARG A 68 0.58 3.25 7.19
C ARG A 68 -0.50 4.06 7.88
N ASN A 69 -0.44 5.38 7.70
CA ASN A 69 -1.41 6.25 8.33
C ASN A 69 -2.78 5.93 7.72
N GLU A 70 -3.77 5.92 8.59
CA GLU A 70 -5.13 6.00 8.13
C GLU A 70 -5.33 7.36 7.46
N HIS A 71 -5.97 7.34 6.30
CA HIS A 71 -6.23 8.55 5.54
C HIS A 71 -7.73 8.80 5.47
N VAL A 72 -8.16 9.93 6.01
CA VAL A 72 -9.51 10.45 5.78
C VAL A 72 -9.62 10.91 4.33
N VAL A 73 -10.57 10.36 3.59
CA VAL A 73 -10.78 10.55 2.15
C VAL A 73 -12.24 10.84 1.85
N ASN A 74 -12.51 11.38 0.67
CA ASN A 74 -13.85 11.42 0.10
C ASN A 74 -14.01 10.24 -0.85
N ALA A 75 -14.96 9.36 -0.58
CA ALA A 75 -15.28 8.23 -1.45
C ALA A 75 -16.72 8.29 -1.97
N SER A 76 -16.92 7.88 -3.22
CA SER A 76 -18.25 7.77 -3.83
C SER A 76 -18.26 6.71 -4.93
N GLU A 77 -19.42 6.08 -5.15
CA GLU A 77 -19.58 5.12 -6.25
C GLU A 77 -19.31 5.80 -7.61
N ALA A 78 -18.62 5.08 -8.51
CA ALA A 78 -18.40 5.58 -9.85
C ALA A 78 -19.74 5.72 -10.60
N SER A 79 -20.02 6.91 -11.14
CA SER A 79 -21.23 7.07 -11.96
C SER A 79 -21.18 6.13 -13.17
N PRO A 80 -22.27 5.40 -13.51
CA PRO A 80 -22.31 4.47 -14.65
C PRO A 80 -22.02 5.13 -16.01
N GLU A 81 -22.12 6.46 -16.07
CA GLU A 81 -21.86 7.27 -17.26
C GLU A 81 -20.36 7.55 -17.52
N HIS A 82 -19.48 7.21 -16.57
CA HIS A 82 -18.04 7.33 -16.76
C HIS A 82 -17.46 6.09 -17.45
N SER A 83 -16.91 6.28 -18.64
CA SER A 83 -16.15 5.26 -19.39
C SER A 83 -14.70 5.11 -18.92
N ILE A 84 -14.33 5.73 -17.80
CA ILE A 84 -12.97 5.73 -17.26
C ILE A 84 -12.77 4.44 -16.47
N ILE A 85 -11.82 3.64 -16.94
CA ILE A 85 -11.39 2.41 -16.28
C ILE A 85 -10.26 2.79 -15.32
N ALA A 86 -10.41 2.44 -14.03
CA ALA A 86 -9.34 2.62 -13.05
C ALA A 86 -8.06 1.90 -13.50
N PRO A 87 -6.85 2.41 -13.17
CA PRO A 87 -5.61 1.70 -13.48
C PRO A 87 -5.67 0.24 -12.99
N GLY A 88 -5.24 -0.70 -13.84
CA GLY A 88 -5.28 -2.14 -13.55
C GLY A 88 -6.64 -2.81 -13.67
N SER A 89 -7.71 -2.06 -13.98
CA SER A 89 -9.07 -2.62 -14.12
C SER A 89 -9.38 -3.11 -15.54
N LYS A 90 -10.29 -4.08 -15.64
CA LYS A 90 -10.83 -4.62 -16.89
C LYS A 90 -12.25 -4.10 -17.14
N PRO A 91 -12.74 -4.10 -18.39
CA PRO A 91 -14.14 -3.77 -18.67
C PRO A 91 -15.10 -4.66 -17.86
N GLY A 92 -15.95 -4.03 -17.05
CA GLY A 92 -16.89 -4.72 -16.16
C GLY A 92 -16.46 -4.78 -14.69
N ASP A 93 -15.23 -4.40 -14.36
CA ASP A 93 -14.80 -4.28 -12.96
C ASP A 93 -15.52 -3.13 -12.26
N THR A 94 -15.83 -3.33 -10.98
CA THR A 94 -16.43 -2.30 -10.14
C THR A 94 -15.35 -1.32 -9.68
N CYS A 95 -15.65 -0.02 -9.74
CA CYS A 95 -14.73 1.03 -9.33
C CYS A 95 -15.36 1.97 -8.31
N ILE A 96 -14.53 2.55 -7.45
CA ILE A 96 -14.91 3.58 -6.48
C ILE A 96 -14.05 4.82 -6.69
N LEU A 97 -14.66 6.00 -6.64
CA LEU A 97 -13.96 7.27 -6.77
C LEU A 97 -13.47 7.71 -5.39
N ILE A 98 -12.16 7.75 -5.18
CA ILE A 98 -11.51 8.17 -3.93
C ILE A 98 -10.69 9.42 -4.21
N ASP A 99 -11.04 10.53 -3.54
CA ASP A 99 -10.39 11.85 -3.68
C ASP A 99 -10.13 12.29 -5.14
N GLY A 100 -11.01 11.89 -6.06
CA GLY A 100 -10.94 12.26 -7.47
C GLY A 100 -10.18 11.29 -8.37
N ALA A 101 -9.77 10.12 -7.86
CA ALA A 101 -9.18 9.04 -8.65
C ALA A 101 -10.06 7.78 -8.59
N PHE A 102 -10.17 7.04 -9.70
CA PHE A 102 -10.90 5.77 -9.71
C PHE A 102 -10.00 4.63 -9.24
N TRP A 103 -10.46 3.91 -8.23
CA TRP A 103 -9.82 2.73 -7.67
C TRP A 103 -10.64 1.50 -8.01
N ARG A 104 -9.96 0.38 -8.23
CA ARG A 104 -10.62 -0.91 -8.47
C ARG A 104 -11.16 -1.44 -7.16
N VAL A 105 -12.40 -1.92 -7.13
CA VAL A 105 -12.94 -2.66 -5.99
C VAL A 105 -12.55 -4.13 -6.19
N ALA A 106 -11.68 -4.63 -5.31
CA ALA A 106 -11.29 -6.03 -5.28
C ALA A 106 -12.35 -6.87 -4.58
N GLU A 107 -12.92 -6.37 -3.48
CA GLU A 107 -13.94 -7.06 -2.70
C GLU A 107 -14.90 -6.03 -2.05
N THR A 108 -16.19 -6.34 -2.02
CA THR A 108 -17.19 -5.59 -1.26
C THR A 108 -17.51 -6.35 0.02
N LEU A 109 -17.02 -5.85 1.16
CA LEU A 109 -17.26 -6.47 2.46
C LEU A 109 -18.64 -6.10 3.01
N ARG A 110 -19.00 -4.81 2.89
CA ARG A 110 -20.32 -4.26 3.22
C ARG A 110 -20.68 -3.17 2.24
N GLU A 111 -21.79 -3.37 1.52
CA GLU A 111 -22.26 -2.38 0.55
C GLU A 111 -22.39 -1.00 1.21
N ARG A 112 -21.79 0.02 0.58
CA ARG A 112 -21.81 1.44 0.99
C ARG A 112 -21.15 1.76 2.32
N GLU A 113 -20.47 0.79 2.93
CA GLU A 113 -19.76 0.98 4.20
C GLU A 113 -18.33 0.49 4.17
N GLU A 114 -18.00 -0.58 3.42
CA GLU A 114 -16.70 -1.22 3.53
C GLU A 114 -16.28 -1.97 2.26
N TYR A 115 -15.10 -1.63 1.76
CA TYR A 115 -14.53 -2.19 0.53
C TYR A 115 -13.04 -2.51 0.71
N ILE A 116 -12.58 -3.50 -0.05
CA ILE A 116 -11.16 -3.72 -0.34
C ILE A 116 -10.90 -3.17 -1.73
N VAL A 117 -9.96 -2.24 -1.82
CA VAL A 117 -9.64 -1.51 -3.06
C VAL A 117 -8.19 -1.68 -3.46
N GLU A 118 -7.94 -1.52 -4.76
CA GLU A 118 -6.64 -1.65 -5.39
C GLU A 118 -6.35 -0.51 -6.37
N TRP A 119 -5.07 -0.29 -6.62
CA TRP A 119 -4.60 0.72 -7.55
C TRP A 119 -3.57 0.15 -8.52
N GLY A 120 -3.89 0.14 -9.82
CA GLY A 120 -2.91 -0.21 -10.85
C GLY A 120 -2.38 -1.63 -10.71
N GLU A 121 -1.08 -1.77 -10.91
CA GLU A 121 -0.35 -3.04 -10.81
C GLU A 121 0.31 -3.23 -9.44
N TYR A 122 -0.07 -2.41 -8.47
CA TYR A 122 0.46 -2.54 -7.14
C TYR A 122 -0.04 -3.81 -6.44
N PRO A 123 0.84 -4.53 -5.73
CA PRO A 123 0.55 -5.81 -5.07
C PRO A 123 -0.27 -5.67 -3.78
N MET A 124 -0.42 -4.44 -3.28
CA MET A 124 -1.06 -4.17 -2.00
C MET A 124 -2.51 -3.74 -2.21
N GLN A 125 -3.30 -3.95 -1.16
CA GLN A 125 -4.70 -3.59 -1.10
C GLN A 125 -4.89 -2.55 0.00
N TRP A 126 -6.00 -1.83 -0.08
CA TRP A 126 -6.39 -0.88 0.95
C TRP A 126 -7.80 -1.18 1.40
N ARG A 127 -8.03 -1.05 2.70
CA ARG A 127 -9.34 -1.12 3.30
C ARG A 127 -9.92 0.27 3.28
N LEU A 128 -11.04 0.44 2.60
CA LEU A 128 -11.83 1.64 2.61
C LEU A 128 -13.05 1.40 3.50
N GLN A 129 -13.15 2.11 4.62
CA GLN A 129 -14.20 1.93 5.60
C GLN A 129 -14.87 3.24 5.97
N LYS A 130 -16.20 3.21 6.04
CA LYS A 130 -17.02 4.31 6.52
C LYS A 130 -17.12 4.26 8.04
N GLN A 131 -16.62 5.29 8.70
CA GLN A 131 -16.74 5.47 10.14
C GLN A 131 -17.82 6.50 10.43
N TRP A 132 -18.59 6.28 11.50
CA TRP A 132 -19.66 7.18 11.93
C TRP A 132 -19.28 7.80 13.26
N GLU A 133 -19.17 9.12 13.29
CA GLU A 133 -18.83 9.87 14.49
C GLU A 133 -19.94 10.85 14.88
N VAL A 134 -20.11 11.05 16.18
CA VAL A 134 -21.06 12.03 16.72
C VAL A 134 -20.53 13.43 16.50
N ASN A 135 -21.31 14.26 15.80
CA ASN A 135 -21.06 15.69 15.73
C ASN A 135 -21.84 16.42 16.84
N TYR A 136 -21.16 16.61 17.97
CA TYR A 136 -21.74 17.27 19.15
C TYR A 136 -22.16 18.72 18.87
N GLU A 137 -21.45 19.44 18.00
CA GLU A 137 -21.78 20.83 17.65
C GLU A 137 -23.09 20.90 16.88
N MET A 138 -23.22 20.14 15.80
CA MET A 138 -24.46 20.07 15.01
C MET A 138 -25.62 19.52 15.84
N THR A 139 -25.36 18.57 16.74
CA THR A 139 -26.35 18.08 17.70
C THR A 139 -26.89 19.21 18.58
N GLN A 140 -26.01 20.03 19.16
CA GLN A 140 -26.43 21.19 19.96
C GLN A 140 -27.17 22.24 19.14
N GLN A 141 -26.70 22.52 17.90
CA GLN A 141 -27.37 23.45 16.99
C GLN A 141 -28.79 22.97 16.64
N LEU A 142 -28.96 21.67 16.36
CA LEU A 142 -30.27 21.08 16.10
C LEU A 142 -31.21 21.17 17.30
N HIS A 143 -30.70 20.91 18.52
CA HIS A 143 -31.48 21.07 19.75
C HIS A 143 -31.92 22.53 19.98
N ASN A 144 -31.00 23.49 19.81
CA ASN A 144 -31.30 24.90 19.96
C ASN A 144 -32.33 25.36 18.93
N PHE A 145 -32.16 24.98 17.65
CA PHE A 145 -33.09 25.31 16.58
C PHE A 145 -34.51 24.83 16.88
N ARG A 146 -34.68 23.58 17.33
CA ARG A 146 -36.00 23.02 17.64
C ARG A 146 -36.62 23.62 18.90
N LYS A 147 -35.80 24.02 19.87
CA LYS A 147 -36.27 24.75 21.06
C LYS A 147 -36.83 26.12 20.68
N GLU A 148 -36.17 26.80 19.75
CA GLU A 148 -36.61 28.10 19.24
C GLU A 148 -37.78 28.00 18.26
N ASN A 149 -37.94 26.85 17.59
CA ASN A 149 -38.94 26.62 16.56
C ASN A 149 -39.69 25.29 16.79
N PRO A 150 -40.52 25.18 17.85
CA PRO A 150 -41.17 23.93 18.23
C PRO A 150 -42.19 23.40 17.20
N ASP A 151 -42.76 24.29 16.38
CA ASP A 151 -43.72 23.93 15.34
C ASP A 151 -43.07 23.63 13.97
N ALA A 152 -41.73 23.77 13.87
CA ALA A 152 -41.02 23.51 12.62
C ALA A 152 -40.92 22.00 12.37
N ASN A 153 -41.56 21.53 11.29
CA ASN A 153 -41.45 20.15 10.85
C ASN A 153 -40.12 19.93 10.10
N VAL A 154 -39.03 19.78 10.86
CA VAL A 154 -37.69 19.50 10.33
C VAL A 154 -37.62 18.02 9.95
N ASN A 155 -38.07 17.71 8.75
CA ASN A 155 -38.01 16.37 8.21
C ASN A 155 -36.66 16.19 7.48
N LEU A 156 -35.67 15.63 8.17
CA LEU A 156 -34.36 15.28 7.62
C LEU A 156 -34.39 13.96 6.82
N ALA A 157 -35.58 13.38 6.62
CA ALA A 157 -35.75 12.18 5.83
C ALA A 157 -35.21 12.39 4.40
N SER A 158 -34.30 11.50 4.01
CA SER A 158 -33.68 11.43 2.69
C SER A 158 -34.74 11.57 1.59
N ARG A 159 -34.73 12.70 0.87
CA ARG A 159 -35.63 12.91 -0.27
C ARG A 159 -35.14 12.01 -1.39
N ASN A 160 -35.94 11.01 -1.75
CA ASN A 160 -35.78 10.22 -2.96
C ASN A 160 -35.42 11.13 -4.15
N GLY A 161 -34.17 11.06 -4.62
CA GLY A 161 -33.71 11.74 -5.83
C GLY A 161 -32.74 12.92 -5.63
N GLN A 162 -32.38 13.31 -4.40
CA GLN A 162 -31.18 14.15 -4.23
C GLN A 162 -29.95 13.25 -4.21
N ARG A 163 -29.07 13.40 -5.22
CA ARG A 163 -27.71 12.84 -5.20
C ARG A 163 -27.10 13.19 -3.84
N GLU A 164 -26.75 12.16 -3.08
CA GLU A 164 -26.28 12.21 -1.70
C GLU A 164 -25.06 13.14 -1.57
N TYR A 165 -25.32 14.42 -1.35
CA TYR A 165 -24.34 15.35 -0.82
C TYR A 165 -24.68 15.50 0.65
N SER A 166 -23.72 15.17 1.51
CA SER A 166 -23.73 15.22 2.98
C SER A 166 -24.27 13.97 3.68
N GLU A 167 -23.30 13.09 3.89
CA GLU A 167 -23.23 11.90 4.72
C GLU A 167 -23.46 12.20 6.22
N PHE A 168 -24.67 12.65 6.59
CA PHE A 168 -25.08 12.79 7.99
C PHE A 168 -26.38 12.04 8.27
N ARG A 169 -26.51 11.48 9.47
CA ARG A 169 -27.76 10.88 9.97
C ARG A 169 -28.11 11.47 11.33
N VAL A 170 -29.40 11.47 11.66
CA VAL A 170 -29.89 11.87 12.98
C VAL A 170 -30.61 10.68 13.59
N ASP A 171 -30.24 10.29 14.80
CA ASP A 171 -30.90 9.18 15.50
C ASP A 171 -32.14 9.64 16.29
N ASP A 172 -32.80 8.68 16.95
CA ASP A 172 -34.01 8.93 17.73
C ASP A 172 -33.76 9.92 18.88
N ASP A 173 -32.55 9.90 19.45
CA ASP A 173 -32.09 10.81 20.51
C ASP A 173 -31.73 12.21 19.98
N GLN A 174 -31.89 12.45 18.68
CA GLN A 174 -31.56 13.69 17.98
C GLN A 174 -30.06 13.98 17.92
N THR A 175 -29.24 12.95 18.06
CA THR A 175 -27.80 13.04 17.87
C THR A 175 -27.49 13.08 16.39
N VAL A 176 -26.73 14.08 15.96
CA VAL A 176 -26.23 14.19 14.59
C VAL A 176 -24.95 13.38 14.47
N TRP A 177 -24.93 12.44 13.55
CA TRP A 177 -23.78 11.63 13.19
C TRP A 177 -23.30 12.05 11.80
N LEU A 178 -21.99 12.22 11.64
CA LEU A 178 -21.35 12.37 10.34
C LEU A 178 -20.66 11.07 9.99
N SER A 179 -20.62 10.72 8.70
CA SER A 179 -19.70 9.70 8.23
C SER A 179 -18.50 10.28 7.52
N GLU A 180 -17.37 9.61 7.74
CA GLU A 180 -16.11 9.85 7.06
C GLU A 180 -15.61 8.53 6.48
N TRP A 181 -14.94 8.59 5.34
CA TRP A 181 -14.28 7.44 4.75
C TRP A 181 -12.82 7.41 5.16
N HIS A 182 -12.38 6.27 5.66
CA HIS A 182 -11.02 6.02 6.11
C HIS A 182 -10.40 4.97 5.20
N LEU A 183 -9.27 5.33 4.58
CA LEU A 183 -8.48 4.45 3.73
C LEU A 183 -7.21 4.03 4.48
N THR A 184 -7.07 2.72 4.69
CA THR A 184 -5.93 2.14 5.40
C THR A 184 -5.28 1.06 4.56
N ARG A 185 -3.95 1.13 4.38
CA ARG A 185 -3.19 0.08 3.67
C ARG A 185 -3.28 -1.25 4.41
N ILE A 186 -3.53 -2.32 3.68
CA ILE A 186 -3.56 -3.70 4.19
C ILE A 186 -2.20 -4.36 3.98
N GLY A 187 -1.65 -4.93 5.05
CA GLY A 187 -0.38 -5.66 5.04
C GLY A 187 0.82 -4.83 5.49
N LEU A 188 2.01 -5.40 5.35
CA LEU A 188 3.27 -4.88 5.91
C LEU A 188 3.71 -3.53 5.31
N PRO A 189 4.26 -2.59 6.12
CA PRO A 189 4.53 -1.20 5.70
C PRO A 189 5.62 -1.08 4.66
N GLY A 190 6.54 -2.02 4.67
CA GLY A 190 7.78 -1.92 3.94
C GLY A 190 7.59 -2.21 2.48
N TRP A 191 8.70 -2.63 1.90
CA TRP A 191 8.92 -2.73 0.47
C TRP A 191 7.65 -3.11 -0.31
N VAL A 192 7.32 -2.28 -1.28
CA VAL A 192 6.17 -2.50 -2.16
C VAL A 192 6.62 -3.49 -3.23
N TRP A 193 6.48 -4.77 -2.91
CA TRP A 193 6.90 -5.89 -3.74
C TRP A 193 5.99 -6.08 -4.94
N VAL A 194 6.29 -5.39 -6.02
CA VAL A 194 5.57 -5.55 -7.28
C VAL A 194 5.74 -6.98 -7.80
N GLY A 195 4.71 -7.79 -7.65
CA GLY A 195 4.74 -9.20 -8.00
C GLY A 195 3.35 -9.74 -8.30
N LEU A 196 3.32 -10.91 -8.94
CA LEU A 196 2.08 -11.62 -9.19
C LEU A 196 1.73 -12.46 -7.97
N GLU A 197 0.51 -12.32 -7.46
CA GLU A 197 -0.02 -13.27 -6.49
C GLU A 197 -0.09 -14.65 -7.14
N VAL A 198 0.40 -15.66 -6.40
CA VAL A 198 0.46 -17.04 -6.86
C VAL A 198 -0.13 -17.97 -5.82
N ASP A 199 -0.72 -19.06 -6.31
CA ASP A 199 -1.14 -20.15 -5.43
C ASP A 199 0.09 -20.70 -4.68
N PRO A 200 0.02 -20.83 -3.34
CA PRO A 200 1.12 -21.34 -2.56
C PRO A 200 1.40 -22.80 -2.89
N GLU A 201 2.69 -23.15 -2.98
CA GLU A 201 3.07 -24.56 -3.10
C GLU A 201 2.62 -25.34 -1.86
N PRO A 202 2.22 -26.62 -1.99
CA PRO A 202 1.78 -27.43 -0.85
C PRO A 202 2.81 -27.50 0.30
N SER A 203 4.10 -27.38 -0.03
CA SER A 203 5.22 -27.35 0.92
C SER A 203 5.14 -26.17 1.89
N VAL A 204 4.60 -25.02 1.46
CA VAL A 204 4.48 -23.78 2.25
C VAL A 204 3.59 -23.98 3.47
N HIS A 205 2.53 -24.78 3.35
CA HIS A 205 1.62 -25.09 4.45
C HIS A 205 2.24 -26.01 5.52
N SER A 206 3.38 -26.63 5.24
CA SER A 206 4.10 -27.52 6.16
C SER A 206 5.30 -26.86 6.84
N LEU A 207 5.49 -25.55 6.62
CA LEU A 207 6.59 -24.81 7.19
C LEU A 207 6.42 -24.63 8.70
N ALA A 208 7.52 -24.76 9.43
CA ALA A 208 7.62 -24.53 10.86
C ALA A 208 8.84 -23.66 11.18
N PRO A 209 8.82 -22.91 12.30
CA PRO A 209 9.98 -22.15 12.75
C PRO A 209 11.20 -23.04 12.99
N LEU A 210 12.27 -22.78 12.26
CA LEU A 210 13.59 -23.40 12.46
C LEU A 210 14.40 -22.63 13.52
N CYS A 211 14.27 -21.30 13.54
CA CYS A 211 14.80 -20.46 14.61
C CYS A 211 13.93 -19.21 14.80
N GLN A 212 14.06 -18.60 15.98
CA GLN A 212 13.31 -17.41 16.38
C GLN A 212 14.26 -16.39 17.01
N ASP A 213 13.93 -15.11 16.87
CA ASP A 213 14.57 -14.00 17.57
C ASP A 213 13.58 -13.29 18.49
N GLN A 214 13.91 -12.08 18.96
CA GLN A 214 13.06 -11.32 19.88
C GLN A 214 11.71 -10.91 19.28
N LEU A 215 11.60 -10.86 17.96
CA LEU A 215 10.38 -10.49 17.26
C LEU A 215 9.54 -11.72 16.92
N GLY A 216 10.14 -12.91 16.80
CA GLY A 216 9.41 -14.16 16.50
C GLY A 216 10.18 -15.06 15.54
N PRO A 217 9.49 -15.93 14.76
CA PRO A 217 10.14 -16.80 13.79
C PRO A 217 11.00 -16.02 12.78
N LEU A 218 12.30 -16.27 12.78
CA LEU A 218 13.25 -15.64 11.86
C LEU A 218 13.44 -16.49 10.61
N VAL A 219 13.52 -17.81 10.77
CA VAL A 219 13.67 -18.76 9.65
C VAL A 219 12.58 -19.81 9.74
N LEU A 220 11.93 -20.09 8.60
CA LEU A 220 10.99 -21.20 8.45
C LEU A 220 11.56 -22.27 7.51
N GLY A 221 11.15 -23.51 7.73
CA GLY A 221 11.50 -24.66 6.91
C GLY A 221 10.61 -25.86 7.20
N VAL A 222 10.85 -26.99 6.55
CA VAL A 222 10.00 -28.18 6.67
C VAL A 222 10.23 -28.85 8.03
N ALA A 223 9.14 -29.05 8.78
CA ALA A 223 9.20 -29.64 10.11
C ALA A 223 9.85 -31.04 10.10
N GLY A 224 10.85 -31.24 10.97
CA GLY A 224 11.52 -32.55 11.16
C GLY A 224 12.52 -32.93 10.07
N ALA A 225 12.73 -32.10 9.04
CA ALA A 225 13.76 -32.32 8.02
C ALA A 225 15.10 -31.69 8.43
N GLU A 226 16.21 -32.24 7.94
CA GLU A 226 17.54 -31.61 8.10
C GLU A 226 17.88 -30.66 6.93
N ARG A 227 17.18 -30.81 5.81
CA ARG A 227 17.34 -30.03 4.58
C ARG A 227 15.99 -29.81 3.90
N GLY A 228 15.89 -28.73 3.14
CA GLY A 228 14.74 -28.45 2.28
C GLY A 228 14.57 -26.94 2.05
N ALA A 229 13.35 -26.54 1.71
CA ALA A 229 13.05 -25.13 1.47
C ALA A 229 13.29 -24.30 2.73
N GLY A 230 13.91 -23.14 2.57
CA GLY A 230 14.20 -22.22 3.66
C GLY A 230 13.65 -20.83 3.37
N TRP A 231 12.95 -20.25 4.33
CA TRP A 231 12.33 -18.93 4.25
C TRP A 231 12.87 -18.03 5.35
N LEU A 232 13.23 -16.80 5.02
CA LEU A 232 13.84 -15.84 5.92
C LEU A 232 12.93 -14.64 6.12
N ARG A 233 12.66 -14.29 7.38
CA ARG A 233 11.85 -13.11 7.72
C ARG A 233 12.64 -11.85 7.38
N ILE A 234 12.05 -10.99 6.57
CA ILE A 234 12.62 -9.70 6.16
C ILE A 234 11.89 -8.51 6.76
N GLU A 235 10.69 -8.74 7.30
CA GLU A 235 9.85 -7.67 7.83
C GLU A 235 8.87 -8.24 8.85
N GLN A 236 8.60 -7.48 9.92
CA GLN A 236 7.58 -7.82 10.90
C GLN A 236 6.95 -6.55 11.48
N VAL A 237 5.62 -6.54 11.56
CA VAL A 237 4.90 -5.54 12.36
C VAL A 237 3.69 -6.16 13.06
N GLY A 238 3.67 -6.04 14.38
CA GLY A 238 2.64 -6.69 15.19
C GLY A 238 2.68 -8.21 14.99
N CYS A 239 1.54 -8.78 14.59
CA CYS A 239 1.40 -10.20 14.27
C CYS A 239 1.64 -10.55 12.80
N GLU A 240 1.91 -9.58 11.94
CA GLU A 240 2.20 -9.82 10.52
C GLU A 240 3.70 -9.93 10.29
N ALA A 241 4.11 -10.87 9.43
CA ALA A 241 5.51 -11.06 9.05
C ALA A 241 5.64 -11.42 7.57
N ARG A 242 6.71 -10.93 6.93
CA ARG A 242 7.04 -11.23 5.54
C ARG A 242 8.30 -12.06 5.47
N TYR A 243 8.26 -13.08 4.63
CA TYR A 243 9.37 -13.98 4.39
C TYR A 243 9.75 -13.99 2.91
N ILE A 244 11.04 -14.16 2.63
CA ILE A 244 11.55 -14.46 1.29
C ILE A 244 12.11 -15.88 1.28
N LYS A 245 11.83 -16.63 0.22
CA LYS A 245 12.43 -17.95 0.01
C LYS A 245 13.89 -17.80 -0.40
N LEU A 246 14.78 -18.47 0.33
CA LEU A 246 16.22 -18.47 0.06
C LEU A 246 16.64 -19.58 -0.92
N GLY A 247 15.82 -20.61 -1.08
CA GLY A 247 16.06 -21.75 -1.97
C GLY A 247 15.32 -23.01 -1.52
N ASP A 248 15.31 -24.04 -2.37
CA ASP A 248 14.55 -25.28 -2.16
C ASP A 248 15.28 -26.37 -1.38
N GLU A 249 16.62 -26.33 -1.33
CA GLU A 249 17.46 -27.45 -0.84
C GLU A 249 18.58 -26.98 0.09
N LEU A 250 18.22 -26.24 1.13
CA LEU A 250 19.14 -25.64 2.10
C LEU A 250 19.37 -26.55 3.30
N GLY A 251 20.63 -26.60 3.78
CA GLY A 251 20.96 -27.26 5.04
C GLY A 251 20.59 -26.40 6.24
N TYR A 252 19.64 -26.85 7.06
CA TYR A 252 19.05 -26.01 8.11
C TYR A 252 20.02 -25.60 9.20
N LYS A 253 20.98 -26.45 9.56
CA LYS A 253 22.03 -26.09 10.55
C LYS A 253 22.85 -24.89 10.11
N THR A 254 23.29 -24.88 8.85
CA THR A 254 24.08 -23.77 8.28
C THR A 254 23.20 -22.54 8.10
N LEU A 255 21.98 -22.72 7.61
CA LEU A 255 21.03 -21.63 7.39
C LEU A 255 20.73 -20.87 8.69
N ILE A 256 20.42 -21.58 9.77
CA ILE A 256 20.12 -20.96 11.08
C ILE A 256 21.32 -20.14 11.57
N ALA A 257 22.55 -20.69 11.47
CA ALA A 257 23.75 -19.97 11.87
C ALA A 257 23.94 -18.69 11.04
N SER A 258 23.84 -18.78 9.71
CA SER A 258 23.97 -17.64 8.81
C SER A 258 22.86 -16.60 9.00
N ALA A 259 21.63 -16.99 9.34
CA ALA A 259 20.54 -16.05 9.56
C ALA A 259 20.79 -15.11 10.75
N MET A 260 21.52 -15.58 11.76
CA MET A 260 21.82 -14.78 12.95
C MET A 260 23.07 -13.91 12.81
N THR A 261 24.02 -14.26 11.94
CA THR A 261 25.33 -13.60 11.86
C THR A 261 25.67 -13.02 10.49
N GLU A 262 25.04 -13.50 9.42
CA GLU A 262 25.34 -13.16 8.02
C GLU A 262 24.04 -12.91 7.22
N PHE A 263 23.06 -12.23 7.83
CA PHE A 263 21.74 -11.97 7.26
C PHE A 263 21.79 -11.40 5.84
N GLU A 264 22.55 -10.31 5.64
CA GLU A 264 22.72 -9.67 4.34
C GLU A 264 23.26 -10.65 3.30
N ARG A 265 24.22 -11.51 3.68
CA ARG A 265 24.82 -12.48 2.77
C ARG A 265 23.82 -13.53 2.30
N LEU A 266 22.85 -13.90 3.14
CA LEU A 266 21.78 -14.82 2.74
C LEU A 266 20.88 -14.19 1.68
N LEU A 267 20.50 -12.92 1.86
CA LEU A 267 19.70 -12.20 0.87
C LEU A 267 20.45 -12.04 -0.46
N HIS A 268 21.72 -11.60 -0.42
CA HIS A 268 22.56 -11.50 -1.62
C HIS A 268 22.83 -12.84 -2.31
N GLY A 269 22.68 -13.96 -1.60
CA GLY A 269 22.89 -15.30 -2.12
C GLY A 269 21.72 -15.84 -2.94
N ILE A 270 20.57 -15.17 -2.95
CA ILE A 270 19.40 -15.60 -3.71
C ILE A 270 19.67 -15.40 -5.20
N ALA A 271 19.46 -16.45 -5.99
CA ALA A 271 19.67 -16.45 -7.42
C ALA A 271 18.37 -16.82 -8.15
N GLY A 272 18.13 -16.19 -9.31
CA GLY A 272 16.97 -16.46 -10.16
C GLY A 272 16.36 -15.18 -10.73
N ASP A 273 15.35 -15.36 -11.58
CA ASP A 273 14.63 -14.23 -12.21
C ASP A 273 13.51 -13.69 -11.32
N TYR A 274 13.07 -14.48 -10.33
CA TYR A 274 11.96 -14.16 -9.44
C TYR A 274 12.30 -14.53 -7.99
N LEU A 275 11.81 -13.72 -7.07
CA LEU A 275 11.73 -14.00 -5.66
C LEU A 275 10.35 -14.51 -5.31
N GLU A 276 10.31 -15.50 -4.44
CA GLU A 276 9.08 -15.94 -3.79
C GLU A 276 8.99 -15.24 -2.43
N VAL A 277 7.91 -14.50 -2.26
CA VAL A 277 7.61 -13.72 -1.05
C VAL A 277 6.33 -14.24 -0.44
N MET A 278 6.33 -14.40 0.88
CA MET A 278 5.20 -14.92 1.64
C MET A 278 4.84 -13.94 2.75
N ASP A 279 3.58 -13.54 2.82
CA ASP A 279 3.03 -12.79 3.95
C ASP A 279 2.29 -13.76 4.89
N CYS A 280 2.57 -13.66 6.19
CA CYS A 280 1.91 -14.43 7.24
C CYS A 280 1.29 -13.51 8.29
N ARG A 281 0.22 -13.99 8.94
CA ARG A 281 -0.38 -13.36 10.13
C ARG A 281 -0.58 -14.42 11.21
N ASP A 282 -0.06 -14.18 12.40
CA ASP A 282 -0.15 -15.11 13.53
C ASP A 282 0.38 -16.53 13.20
N GLY A 283 1.33 -16.61 12.26
CA GLY A 283 1.91 -17.88 11.77
C GLY A 283 1.09 -18.57 10.68
N GLU A 284 -0.09 -18.05 10.33
CA GLU A 284 -0.89 -18.53 9.21
C GLU A 284 -0.50 -17.81 7.91
N LEU A 285 -0.46 -18.56 6.81
CA LEU A 285 -0.22 -18.01 5.48
C LEU A 285 -1.38 -17.10 5.07
N LEU A 286 -1.08 -15.86 4.70
CA LEU A 286 -2.07 -14.96 4.09
C LEU A 286 -2.04 -15.08 2.56
N ARG A 287 -0.85 -15.00 1.95
CA ARG A 287 -0.67 -14.91 0.49
C ARG A 287 0.79 -15.12 0.10
N CYS A 288 0.98 -15.54 -1.15
CA CYS A 288 2.30 -15.72 -1.77
C CYS A 288 2.40 -14.88 -3.05
N TYR A 289 3.59 -14.34 -3.30
CA TYR A 289 3.90 -13.51 -4.44
C TYR A 289 5.13 -14.02 -5.17
N ARG A 290 5.15 -13.86 -6.49
CA ARG A 290 6.35 -13.92 -7.32
C ARG A 290 6.73 -12.53 -7.76
N VAL A 291 7.85 -12.04 -7.24
CA VAL A 291 8.37 -10.70 -7.51
C VAL A 291 9.56 -10.81 -8.44
N PRO A 292 9.57 -10.16 -9.62
CA PRO A 292 10.77 -10.14 -10.45
C PRO A 292 11.98 -9.65 -9.65
N MET A 293 13.09 -10.39 -9.71
CA MET A 293 14.30 -10.14 -8.93
C MET A 293 14.85 -8.73 -9.15
N GLN A 294 14.69 -8.21 -10.37
CA GLN A 294 15.01 -6.83 -10.69
C GLN A 294 14.22 -5.86 -9.82
N LEU A 295 12.91 -6.07 -9.60
CA LEU A 295 12.06 -5.19 -8.79
C LEU A 295 12.28 -5.34 -7.27
N ALA A 296 13.42 -5.89 -6.86
CA ALA A 296 13.76 -6.24 -5.49
C ALA A 296 15.28 -6.12 -5.24
N PRO A 297 15.82 -4.94 -4.93
CA PRO A 297 17.21 -4.73 -4.59
C PRO A 297 17.44 -5.23 -3.16
N LEU A 298 17.69 -6.53 -3.07
CA LEU A 298 18.07 -7.21 -1.84
C LEU A 298 19.27 -6.56 -1.12
N GLU A 299 20.08 -5.81 -1.87
CA GLU A 299 21.24 -5.04 -1.37
C GLU A 299 20.88 -3.88 -0.46
N GLN A 300 19.63 -3.45 -0.46
CA GLN A 300 19.16 -2.29 0.31
C GLN A 300 18.35 -2.73 1.55
N PHE A 301 18.27 -4.03 1.84
CA PHE A 301 17.54 -4.55 2.99
C PHE A 301 18.36 -4.46 4.27
N ASP A 302 17.89 -3.65 5.22
CA ASP A 302 18.35 -3.64 6.60
C ASP A 302 17.16 -3.94 7.53
N LEU A 303 17.28 -5.01 8.35
CA LEU A 303 16.28 -5.36 9.36
C LEU A 303 16.20 -4.32 10.50
N GLY A 304 17.29 -3.61 10.76
CA GLY A 304 17.43 -2.64 11.85
C GLY A 304 17.05 -1.21 11.47
N ASP A 305 17.05 -0.89 10.18
CA ASP A 305 16.72 0.43 9.68
C ASP A 305 15.36 0.40 8.98
N VAL A 306 14.38 1.00 9.65
CA VAL A 306 12.96 1.09 9.28
C VAL A 306 12.78 2.12 8.13
N ASN A 307 13.74 2.21 7.21
CA ASN A 307 13.77 3.18 6.12
C ASN A 307 12.96 2.63 4.93
N TYR A 308 11.64 2.68 5.11
CA TYR A 308 10.59 2.24 4.19
C TYR A 308 10.33 3.19 3.01
N ASP A 309 11.34 3.60 2.25
CA ASP A 309 11.16 4.63 1.20
C ASP A 309 11.76 4.27 -0.17
N LEU A 310 12.11 3.02 -0.41
CA LEU A 310 12.84 2.64 -1.63
C LEU A 310 12.00 1.72 -2.51
N VAL A 311 11.62 2.26 -3.67
CA VAL A 311 11.29 1.48 -4.85
C VAL A 311 12.62 1.23 -5.60
N PRO A 312 12.82 0.05 -6.21
CA PRO A 312 14.02 -0.26 -6.97
C PRO A 312 14.28 0.74 -8.11
N GLU A 313 15.55 1.11 -8.34
CA GLU A 313 15.96 1.96 -9.48
C GLU A 313 15.66 1.33 -10.87
N ASN A 314 15.44 0.03 -10.94
CA ASN A 314 15.19 -0.73 -12.16
C ASN A 314 13.72 -1.11 -12.37
N ALA A 315 12.80 -0.55 -11.57
CA ALA A 315 11.37 -0.63 -11.85
C ALA A 315 10.96 0.02 -13.18
N TYR A 316 11.87 0.76 -13.82
CA TYR A 316 11.69 1.43 -15.11
C TYR A 316 12.09 0.60 -16.32
N ALA A 317 12.63 -0.60 -16.14
CA ALA A 317 13.00 -1.49 -17.24
C ALA A 317 11.78 -2.31 -17.73
N GLY A 318 10.82 -1.59 -18.31
CA GLY A 318 9.70 -2.10 -19.09
C GLY A 318 9.46 -1.16 -20.27
#